data_AF-A0A6P0Y2M5-F1
#
_entry.id   AF-A0A6P0Y2M5-F1
#
_cell.length_a   1.000
_cell.length_b   1.000
_cell.length_c   1.000
_cell.angle_alpha   90.00
_cell.angle_beta   90.00
_cell.angle_gamma   90.00
#
_symmetry.space_group_name_H-M   'P 1'
#
loop_
_entity.id
_entity.type
_entity.pdbx_description
1 polymer ?
#
loop_
_entity_poly.entity_id
_entity_poly.type
_entity_poly.pdbx_seq_one_letter_code
_entity_poly.pdbx_strand_id
1 'polypeptide(L)'
;GVGLTQGTVYLLTNLIVRATPGLLWYAIIGPVGLQAVAGLVWSIVALGLSPYLEHLFDLITPIRLSELANPNRPLLKRLASEAPGTFQHTLFVASLAEAGARAIGCNVELVRTGTLYHDIGKMHDPLGFIENQMGGPNKHDEIKDPWVSVEIIRKHVTEGLVMARRHRLPKAIRAFIPEHQGTMLIAYFYYQAKQRAEKGARVVKEEMFRYAGPIPQSRETAIVMLADSCEAALRSLKDATHKDALQMVKKIMRARWQDNQLVDSGLTRAEMSTIAEIFVQVWEQYNHKRIAYPKAAMNPNQVKTVKSVVSSN
;
A
#
# COMPACT_ATOMS: atom_id res chain seq x y z
N GLY A 1 -21.04 24.37 -10.72
CA GLY A 1 -21.50 23.01 -11.12
C GLY A 1 -22.01 23.05 -12.55
N VAL A 2 -22.03 21.90 -13.24
CA VAL A 2 -22.32 21.80 -14.69
C VAL A 2 -23.65 22.47 -15.09
N GLY A 3 -24.71 22.32 -14.29
CA GLY A 3 -26.00 22.99 -14.54
C GLY A 3 -25.96 24.51 -14.41
N LEU A 4 -25.15 25.03 -13.48
CA LEU A 4 -24.91 26.48 -13.32
C LEU A 4 -24.16 27.03 -14.52
N THR A 5 -23.09 26.35 -14.96
CA THR A 5 -22.34 26.74 -16.17
C THR A 5 -23.19 26.65 -17.44
N GLN A 6 -24.02 25.61 -17.58
CA GLN A 6 -24.91 25.46 -18.75
C GLN A 6 -26.00 26.53 -18.78
N GLY A 7 -26.60 26.84 -17.62
CA GLY A 7 -27.56 27.95 -17.47
C GLY A 7 -26.94 29.30 -17.79
N THR A 8 -25.71 29.57 -17.30
CA THR A 8 -24.98 30.81 -17.58
C THR A 8 -24.60 30.92 -19.06
N VAL A 9 -24.07 29.86 -19.69
CA VAL A 9 -23.74 29.87 -21.12
C VAL A 9 -25.00 30.13 -21.95
N TYR A 10 -26.10 29.43 -21.68
CA TYR A 10 -27.36 29.62 -22.40
C TYR A 10 -27.91 31.05 -22.24
N LEU A 11 -27.83 31.61 -21.04
CA LEU A 11 -28.22 33.00 -20.75
C LEU A 11 -27.39 33.99 -21.57
N LEU A 12 -26.06 33.87 -21.52
CA LEU A 12 -25.13 34.76 -22.23
C LEU A 12 -25.34 34.69 -23.75
N THR A 13 -25.48 33.49 -24.32
CA THR A 13 -25.74 33.33 -25.75
C THR A 13 -27.07 33.97 -26.16
N ASN A 14 -28.14 33.83 -25.35
CA ASN A 14 -29.43 34.45 -25.67
C ASN A 14 -29.40 35.97 -25.55
N LEU A 15 -28.68 36.52 -24.57
CA LEU A 15 -28.52 37.97 -24.42
C LEU A 15 -27.76 38.60 -25.61
N ILE A 16 -26.79 37.89 -26.18
CA ILE A 16 -26.02 38.33 -27.34
C ILE A 16 -26.86 38.27 -28.63
N VAL A 17 -27.67 37.21 -28.81
CA VAL A 17 -28.41 36.96 -30.07
C VAL A 17 -29.76 37.69 -30.12
N ARG A 18 -30.40 37.96 -28.98
CA ARG A 18 -31.78 38.51 -28.91
C ARG A 18 -31.80 39.87 -28.21
N ALA A 19 -31.17 40.88 -28.80
CA ALA A 19 -31.15 42.25 -28.27
C ALA A 19 -32.47 43.02 -28.57
N THR A 20 -33.61 42.64 -27.97
CA THR A 20 -34.86 43.45 -28.05
C THR A 20 -35.60 43.50 -26.71
N PRO A 21 -35.90 44.68 -26.12
CA PRO A 21 -36.00 44.83 -24.65
C PRO A 21 -37.30 44.36 -23.97
N GLY A 22 -38.37 44.07 -24.70
CA GLY A 22 -39.72 43.99 -24.12
C GLY A 22 -40.23 42.60 -23.69
N LEU A 23 -39.75 41.52 -24.31
CA LEU A 23 -40.25 40.14 -24.10
C LEU A 23 -39.27 39.21 -23.36
N LEU A 24 -38.14 39.77 -22.91
CA LEU A 24 -36.96 38.99 -22.58
C LEU A 24 -37.06 38.20 -21.27
N TRP A 25 -37.76 38.71 -20.25
CA TRP A 25 -37.64 38.10 -18.92
C TRP A 25 -38.39 36.76 -18.83
N TYR A 26 -39.59 36.67 -19.41
CA TYR A 26 -40.36 35.42 -19.42
C TYR A 26 -39.81 34.40 -20.43
N ALA A 27 -39.30 34.86 -21.58
CA ALA A 27 -38.74 34.00 -22.61
C ALA A 27 -37.38 33.41 -22.26
N ILE A 28 -36.65 33.98 -21.29
CA ILE A 28 -35.30 33.55 -20.90
C ILE A 28 -35.32 32.76 -19.59
N ILE A 29 -36.10 33.17 -18.58
CA ILE A 29 -36.08 32.53 -17.25
C ILE A 29 -36.54 31.07 -17.31
N GLY A 30 -37.63 30.78 -18.04
CA GLY A 30 -38.15 29.41 -18.18
C GLY A 30 -37.12 28.45 -18.80
N PRO A 31 -36.57 28.76 -20.00
CA PRO A 31 -35.53 27.94 -20.62
C PRO A 31 -34.22 27.86 -19.83
N VAL A 32 -33.77 28.95 -19.19
CA VAL A 32 -32.58 28.91 -18.32
C VAL A 32 -32.81 27.96 -17.14
N GLY A 33 -33.99 28.02 -16.50
CA GLY A 33 -34.36 27.09 -15.43
C GLY A 33 -34.39 25.64 -15.91
N LEU A 34 -34.97 25.38 -17.09
CA LEU A 34 -35.00 24.05 -17.68
C LEU A 34 -33.60 23.52 -18.01
N GLN A 35 -32.71 24.36 -18.55
CA GLN A 35 -31.32 23.99 -18.84
C GLN A 35 -30.52 23.73 -17.55
N ALA A 36 -30.78 24.50 -16.49
CA ALA A 36 -30.16 24.26 -15.19
C ALA A 36 -30.61 22.91 -14.60
N VAL A 37 -31.91 22.60 -14.66
CA VAL A 37 -32.46 21.30 -14.24
C VAL A 37 -31.91 20.17 -15.10
N ALA A 38 -31.87 20.33 -16.43
CA ALA A 38 -31.30 19.35 -17.33
C ALA A 38 -29.81 19.08 -17.03
N GLY A 39 -29.02 20.12 -16.78
CA GLY A 39 -27.62 19.97 -16.40
C GLY A 39 -27.43 19.28 -15.04
N LEU A 40 -28.34 19.49 -14.08
CA LEU A 40 -28.36 18.73 -12.82
C LEU A 40 -28.68 17.25 -13.06
N VAL A 41 -29.71 16.95 -13.86
CA VAL A 41 -30.06 15.57 -14.23
C VAL A 41 -28.88 14.88 -14.93
N TRP A 42 -28.24 15.54 -15.89
CA TRP A 42 -27.05 15.00 -16.57
C TRP A 42 -25.88 14.79 -15.62
N SER A 43 -25.70 15.64 -14.61
CA SER A 43 -24.67 15.44 -13.58
C SER A 43 -24.94 14.20 -12.74
N ILE A 44 -26.21 13.96 -12.37
CA ILE A 44 -26.62 12.75 -11.63
C ILE A 44 -26.39 11.50 -12.49
N VAL A 45 -26.78 11.54 -13.77
CA VAL A 45 -26.55 10.43 -14.70
C VAL A 45 -25.06 10.17 -14.88
N ALA A 46 -24.23 11.21 -15.05
CA ALA A 46 -22.79 11.06 -15.19
C ALA A 46 -22.15 10.45 -13.95
N LEU A 47 -22.51 10.92 -12.74
CA LEU A 47 -22.03 10.37 -11.48
C LEU A 47 -22.49 8.92 -11.27
N GLY A 48 -23.74 8.60 -11.63
CA GLY A 48 -24.29 7.24 -11.54
C GLY A 48 -23.65 6.27 -12.54
N LEU A 49 -23.28 6.76 -13.73
CA LEU A 49 -22.65 5.95 -14.78
C LEU A 49 -21.12 5.83 -14.60
N SER A 50 -20.49 6.78 -13.89
CA SER A 50 -19.04 6.84 -13.69
C SER A 50 -18.44 5.50 -13.21
N PRO A 51 -18.95 4.81 -12.17
CA PRO A 51 -18.35 3.57 -11.69
C PRO A 51 -18.34 2.44 -12.75
N TYR A 52 -19.34 2.45 -13.66
CA TYR A 52 -19.44 1.47 -14.74
C TYR A 52 -18.46 1.79 -15.87
N LEU A 53 -18.33 3.07 -16.23
CA LEU A 53 -17.36 3.52 -17.23
C LEU A 53 -15.92 3.33 -16.72
N GLU A 54 -15.65 3.67 -15.45
CA GLU A 54 -14.35 3.42 -14.82
C GLU A 54 -13.99 1.93 -14.87
N HIS A 55 -14.95 1.04 -14.65
CA HIS A 55 -14.73 -0.39 -14.78
C HIS A 55 -14.48 -0.83 -16.23
N LEU A 56 -15.24 -0.28 -17.19
CA LEU A 56 -15.10 -0.62 -18.61
C LEU A 56 -13.76 -0.15 -19.19
N PHE A 57 -13.30 1.03 -18.77
CA PHE A 57 -12.05 1.65 -19.24
C PHE A 57 -10.86 1.42 -18.30
N ASP A 58 -11.04 0.69 -17.20
CA ASP A 58 -10.01 0.43 -16.18
C ASP A 58 -9.36 1.73 -15.64
N LEU A 59 -10.18 2.77 -15.48
CA LEU A 59 -9.75 4.09 -15.01
C LEU A 59 -9.58 4.08 -13.49
N ILE A 60 -8.52 4.75 -13.04
CA ILE A 60 -8.24 4.96 -11.61
C ILE A 60 -8.47 6.44 -11.29
N THR A 61 -9.58 6.72 -10.62
CA THR A 61 -9.89 8.05 -10.07
C THR A 61 -9.54 8.11 -8.58
N PRO A 62 -9.28 9.31 -8.00
CA PRO A 62 -9.04 9.45 -6.57
C PRO A 62 -10.19 8.92 -5.70
N ILE A 63 -11.43 9.08 -6.15
CA ILE A 63 -12.62 8.55 -5.48
C ILE A 63 -12.54 7.02 -5.47
N ARG A 64 -12.25 6.40 -6.61
CA ARG A 64 -12.13 4.94 -6.71
C ARG A 64 -11.01 4.38 -5.85
N LEU A 65 -9.86 5.06 -5.77
CA LEU A 65 -8.76 4.70 -4.89
C LEU A 65 -9.18 4.75 -3.42
N SER A 66 -9.84 5.82 -2.99
CA SER A 66 -10.37 5.95 -1.63
C SER A 66 -11.36 4.84 -1.29
N GLU A 67 -12.27 4.49 -2.22
CA GLU A 67 -13.18 3.36 -2.03
C GLU A 67 -12.44 2.03 -1.89
N LEU A 68 -11.40 1.80 -2.70
CA LEU A 68 -10.59 0.58 -2.66
C LEU A 68 -9.72 0.50 -1.42
N ALA A 69 -9.30 1.63 -0.87
CA ALA A 69 -8.51 1.70 0.37
C ALA A 69 -9.34 1.52 1.65
N ASN A 70 -10.68 1.45 1.55
CA ASN A 70 -11.53 1.24 2.72
C ASN A 70 -11.29 -0.16 3.32
N PRO A 71 -10.79 -0.26 4.57
CA PRO A 71 -10.49 -1.55 5.22
C PRO A 71 -11.74 -2.40 5.44
N ASN A 72 -12.93 -1.81 5.36
CA ASN A 72 -14.18 -2.53 5.51
C ASN A 72 -14.61 -3.34 4.26
N ARG A 73 -13.87 -3.25 3.15
CA ARG A 73 -14.17 -4.07 1.97
C ARG A 73 -13.97 -5.56 2.28
N PRO A 74 -14.78 -6.45 1.67
CA PRO A 74 -14.72 -7.88 1.96
C PRO A 74 -13.31 -8.48 1.86
N LEU A 75 -12.53 -8.12 0.84
CA LEU A 75 -11.19 -8.68 0.63
C LEU A 75 -10.18 -8.25 1.70
N LEU A 76 -10.17 -6.98 2.10
CA LEU A 76 -9.28 -6.48 3.15
C LEU A 76 -9.71 -6.95 4.54
N LYS A 77 -11.02 -7.07 4.80
CA LYS A 77 -11.53 -7.71 6.02
C LYS A 77 -11.07 -9.16 6.12
N ARG A 78 -11.13 -9.91 5.02
CA ARG A 78 -10.62 -11.29 4.97
C ARG A 78 -9.12 -11.35 5.22
N LEU A 79 -8.32 -10.44 4.63
CA LEU A 79 -6.89 -10.37 4.90
C LEU A 79 -6.62 -10.16 6.39
N ALA A 80 -7.32 -9.21 7.02
CA ALA A 80 -7.18 -8.93 8.45
C ALA A 80 -7.59 -10.11 9.35
N SER A 81 -8.55 -10.95 8.94
CA SER A 81 -9.00 -12.10 9.73
C SER A 81 -8.23 -13.39 9.47
N GLU A 82 -7.90 -13.68 8.20
CA GLU A 82 -7.28 -14.94 7.77
C GLU A 82 -5.74 -14.88 7.88
N ALA A 83 -5.13 -13.70 7.71
CA ALA A 83 -3.69 -13.48 7.78
C ALA A 83 -3.35 -12.16 8.50
N PRO A 84 -3.63 -12.07 9.82
CA PRO A 84 -3.50 -10.83 10.60
C PRO A 84 -2.08 -10.28 10.65
N GLY A 85 -1.06 -11.14 10.65
CA GLY A 85 0.34 -10.73 10.63
C GLY A 85 0.72 -10.06 9.32
N THR A 86 0.29 -10.63 8.19
CA THR A 86 0.44 -10.01 6.86
C THR A 86 -0.31 -8.68 6.79
N PHE A 87 -1.51 -8.59 7.38
CA PHE A 87 -2.25 -7.33 7.42
C PHE A 87 -1.50 -6.24 8.20
N GLN A 88 -0.93 -6.56 9.36
CA GLN A 88 -0.12 -5.61 10.14
C GLN A 88 1.14 -5.18 9.38
N HIS A 89 1.85 -6.13 8.78
CA HIS A 89 2.99 -5.86 7.89
C HIS A 89 2.58 -4.89 6.78
N THR A 90 1.47 -5.17 6.09
CA THR A 90 0.95 -4.34 4.99
C THR A 90 0.69 -2.90 5.39
N LEU A 91 0.15 -2.66 6.60
CA LEU A 91 -0.09 -1.29 7.09
C LEU A 91 1.22 -0.52 7.35
N PHE A 92 2.28 -1.21 7.80
CA PHE A 92 3.57 -0.56 8.00
C PHE A 92 4.27 -0.30 6.67
N VAL A 93 4.24 -1.25 5.73
CA VAL A 93 4.71 -1.05 4.35
C VAL A 93 3.98 0.14 3.71
N ALA A 94 2.66 0.23 3.85
CA ALA A 94 1.87 1.35 3.32
C ALA A 94 2.32 2.69 3.89
N SER A 95 2.60 2.74 5.20
CA SER A 95 3.07 3.96 5.87
C SER A 95 4.44 4.42 5.36
N LEU A 96 5.37 3.49 5.16
CA LEU A 96 6.68 3.75 4.54
C LEU A 96 6.51 4.23 3.08
N ALA A 97 5.77 3.46 2.29
CA ALA A 97 5.60 3.69 0.86
C ALA A 97 4.86 5.02 0.57
N GLU A 98 3.82 5.36 1.33
CA GLU A 98 3.11 6.62 1.21
C GLU A 98 4.01 7.83 1.48
N ALA A 99 4.82 7.75 2.54
CA ALA A 99 5.75 8.82 2.87
C ALA A 99 6.82 8.97 1.78
N GLY A 100 7.38 7.86 1.30
CA GLY A 100 8.34 7.84 0.19
C GLY A 100 7.76 8.43 -1.09
N ALA A 101 6.56 8.00 -1.47
CA ALA A 101 5.84 8.50 -2.65
C ALA A 101 5.58 10.00 -2.57
N ARG A 102 5.16 10.49 -1.40
CA ARG A 102 4.91 11.91 -1.16
C ARG A 102 6.18 12.74 -1.32
N ALA A 103 7.30 12.25 -0.79
CA ALA A 103 8.58 12.95 -0.81
C ALA A 103 9.15 13.15 -2.22
N ILE A 104 8.81 12.27 -3.17
CA ILE A 104 9.28 12.35 -4.57
C ILE A 104 8.17 12.72 -5.57
N GLY A 105 7.00 13.15 -5.07
CA GLY A 105 5.90 13.64 -5.92
C GLY A 105 5.19 12.55 -6.75
N CYS A 106 5.16 11.30 -6.28
CA CYS A 106 4.41 10.20 -6.90
C CYS A 106 2.94 10.19 -6.46
N ASN A 107 2.12 9.34 -7.10
CA ASN A 107 0.72 9.20 -6.73
C ASN A 107 0.55 8.44 -5.40
N VAL A 108 0.43 9.20 -4.30
CA VAL A 108 0.31 8.66 -2.94
C VAL A 108 -0.94 7.78 -2.78
N GLU A 109 -2.06 8.18 -3.36
CA GLU A 109 -3.32 7.44 -3.25
C GLU A 109 -3.24 6.07 -3.93
N LEU A 110 -2.55 6.02 -5.08
CA LEU A 110 -2.29 4.78 -5.80
C LEU A 110 -1.35 3.88 -4.99
N VAL A 111 -0.26 4.43 -4.44
CA VAL A 111 0.70 3.68 -3.61
C VAL A 111 0.01 3.10 -2.38
N ARG A 112 -0.73 3.92 -1.63
CA ARG A 112 -1.52 3.47 -0.48
C ARG A 112 -2.42 2.31 -0.86
N THR A 113 -3.27 2.53 -1.85
CA THR A 113 -4.29 1.55 -2.25
C THR A 113 -3.64 0.28 -2.78
N GLY A 114 -2.64 0.39 -3.66
CA GLY A 114 -1.91 -0.74 -4.22
C GLY A 114 -1.22 -1.58 -3.15
N THR A 115 -0.58 -0.92 -2.18
CA THR A 115 0.09 -1.59 -1.06
C THR A 115 -0.90 -2.40 -0.23
N LEU A 116 -2.13 -1.92 0.03
CA LEU A 116 -3.13 -2.69 0.79
C LEU A 116 -3.47 -4.05 0.16
N TYR A 117 -3.23 -4.22 -1.14
CA TYR A 117 -3.53 -5.45 -1.87
C TYR A 117 -2.30 -6.26 -2.30
N HIS A 118 -1.06 -5.77 -2.11
CA HIS A 118 0.13 -6.40 -2.68
C HIS A 118 0.31 -7.87 -2.25
N ASP A 119 -0.09 -8.16 -1.01
CA ASP A 119 0.17 -9.43 -0.33
C ASP A 119 -1.07 -10.28 -0.05
N ILE A 120 -2.22 -9.94 -0.64
CA ILE A 120 -3.50 -10.66 -0.40
C ILE A 120 -3.41 -12.16 -0.70
N GLY A 121 -2.50 -12.56 -1.60
CA GLY A 121 -2.34 -13.97 -1.94
C GLY A 121 -1.76 -14.83 -0.81
N LYS A 122 -1.15 -14.24 0.22
CA LYS A 122 -0.73 -14.96 1.42
C LYS A 122 -1.90 -15.63 2.15
N MET A 123 -3.14 -15.15 1.95
CA MET A 123 -4.35 -15.82 2.46
C MET A 123 -4.57 -17.23 1.91
N HIS A 124 -3.94 -17.61 0.79
CA HIS A 124 -4.01 -18.99 0.28
C HIS A 124 -3.42 -20.00 1.27
N ASP A 125 -2.36 -19.60 2.00
CA ASP A 125 -1.68 -20.46 2.97
C ASP A 125 -1.01 -19.58 4.05
N PRO A 126 -1.78 -19.01 5.00
CA PRO A 126 -1.27 -18.01 5.94
C PRO A 126 -0.06 -18.51 6.74
N LEU A 127 -0.10 -19.76 7.20
CA LEU A 127 0.97 -20.37 8.01
C LEU A 127 2.25 -20.66 7.20
N GLY A 128 2.22 -20.55 5.87
CA GLY A 128 3.42 -20.51 5.04
C GLY A 128 4.23 -19.22 5.17
N PHE A 129 3.73 -18.20 5.88
CA PHE A 129 4.40 -16.91 6.03
C PHE A 129 4.66 -16.61 7.50
N ILE A 130 5.92 -16.33 7.83
CA ILE A 130 6.43 -16.25 9.21
C ILE A 130 5.66 -15.24 10.06
N GLU A 131 5.22 -14.13 9.48
CA GLU A 131 4.48 -13.08 10.18
C GLU A 131 3.12 -13.57 10.71
N ASN A 132 2.54 -14.61 10.14
CA ASN A 132 1.25 -15.19 10.57
C ASN A 132 1.42 -16.39 11.51
N GLN A 133 2.63 -16.86 11.76
CA GLN A 133 2.86 -18.04 12.60
C GLN A 133 2.73 -17.74 14.10
N MET A 134 2.71 -16.47 14.51
CA MET A 134 2.46 -16.01 15.89
C MET A 134 3.29 -16.72 16.98
N GLY A 135 4.54 -17.09 16.66
CA GLY A 135 5.43 -17.83 17.56
C GLY A 135 5.20 -19.35 17.63
N GLY A 136 4.28 -19.88 16.82
CA GLY A 136 4.10 -21.31 16.58
C GLY A 136 5.21 -21.93 15.72
N PRO A 137 5.13 -23.25 15.45
CA PRO A 137 6.10 -23.95 14.64
C PRO A 137 6.13 -23.41 13.21
N ASN A 138 7.32 -23.32 12.63
CA ASN A 138 7.49 -22.89 11.26
C ASN A 138 7.16 -24.03 10.30
N LYS A 139 6.12 -23.84 9.47
CA LYS A 139 5.67 -24.81 8.47
C LYS A 139 6.79 -25.32 7.57
N HIS A 140 7.75 -24.45 7.22
CA HIS A 140 8.86 -24.82 6.34
C HIS A 140 9.87 -25.78 6.99
N ASP A 141 9.97 -25.77 8.32
CA ASP A 141 10.82 -26.70 9.07
C ASP A 141 10.21 -28.11 9.11
N GLU A 142 8.89 -28.23 8.95
CA GLU A 142 8.19 -29.51 8.82
C GLU A 142 8.27 -30.07 7.39
N ILE A 143 8.13 -29.20 6.37
CA ILE A 143 8.25 -29.58 4.95
C ILE A 143 9.63 -30.15 4.65
N LYS A 144 10.68 -29.57 5.26
CA LYS A 144 12.08 -30.00 5.08
C LYS A 144 12.48 -30.14 3.61
N ASP A 145 11.91 -29.36 2.70
CA ASP A 145 12.29 -29.32 1.29
C ASP A 145 12.26 -27.84 0.81
N PRO A 146 13.42 -27.26 0.45
CA PRO A 146 13.47 -25.88 -0.04
C PRO A 146 12.76 -25.67 -1.38
N TRP A 147 12.69 -26.69 -2.26
CA TRP A 147 12.00 -26.57 -3.55
C TRP A 147 10.48 -26.45 -3.33
N VAL A 148 9.92 -27.27 -2.44
CA VAL A 148 8.50 -27.20 -2.07
C VAL A 148 8.20 -25.88 -1.34
N SER A 149 9.09 -25.46 -0.45
CA SER A 149 8.92 -24.20 0.29
C SER A 149 8.89 -22.98 -0.64
N VAL A 150 9.74 -22.96 -1.64
CA VAL A 150 9.77 -21.89 -2.66
C VAL A 150 8.51 -21.86 -3.50
N GLU A 151 7.97 -23.02 -3.87
CA GLU A 151 6.70 -23.07 -4.59
C GLU A 151 5.56 -22.46 -3.77
N ILE A 152 5.47 -22.77 -2.47
CA ILE A 152 4.48 -22.17 -1.57
C ILE A 152 4.67 -20.66 -1.49
N ILE A 153 5.89 -20.19 -1.21
CA ILE A 153 6.19 -18.76 -1.12
C ILE A 153 5.84 -18.06 -2.42
N ARG A 154 6.30 -18.54 -3.58
CA ARG A 154 6.03 -17.92 -4.89
C ARG A 154 4.54 -17.87 -5.24
N LYS A 155 3.76 -18.85 -4.75
CA LYS A 155 2.33 -18.96 -5.05
C LYS A 155 1.50 -17.79 -4.53
N HIS A 156 1.98 -17.02 -3.53
CA HIS A 156 1.26 -15.82 -3.07
C HIS A 156 1.05 -14.80 -4.20
N VAL A 157 1.99 -14.66 -5.13
CA VAL A 157 1.83 -13.73 -6.26
C VAL A 157 0.68 -14.19 -7.17
N THR A 158 0.70 -15.46 -7.59
CA THR A 158 -0.30 -16.01 -8.51
C THR A 158 -1.68 -16.08 -7.88
N GLU A 159 -1.78 -16.48 -6.60
CA GLU A 159 -3.04 -16.52 -5.85
C GLU A 159 -3.56 -15.11 -5.58
N GLY A 160 -2.66 -14.16 -5.30
CA GLY A 160 -3.01 -12.75 -5.17
C GLY A 160 -3.65 -12.21 -6.45
N LEU A 161 -3.06 -12.50 -7.62
CA LEU A 161 -3.63 -12.14 -8.91
C LEU A 161 -4.98 -12.83 -9.20
N VAL A 162 -5.18 -14.07 -8.75
CA VAL A 162 -6.49 -14.75 -8.85
C VAL A 162 -7.52 -14.05 -7.96
N MET A 163 -7.20 -13.78 -6.69
CA MET A 163 -8.08 -13.09 -5.76
C MET A 163 -8.42 -11.69 -6.23
N ALA A 164 -7.44 -10.94 -6.73
CA ALA A 164 -7.61 -9.60 -7.26
C ALA A 164 -8.55 -9.56 -8.47
N ARG A 165 -8.42 -10.53 -9.40
CA ARG A 165 -9.33 -10.67 -10.55
C ARG A 165 -10.75 -11.00 -10.12
N ARG A 166 -10.92 -11.93 -9.17
CA ARG A 166 -12.24 -12.29 -8.61
C ARG A 166 -12.94 -11.08 -7.98
N HIS A 167 -12.17 -10.19 -7.34
CA HIS A 167 -12.68 -8.95 -6.73
C HIS A 167 -12.66 -7.74 -7.68
N ARG A 168 -12.39 -7.96 -8.97
CA ARG A 168 -12.40 -6.93 -10.03
C ARG A 168 -11.51 -5.72 -9.70
N LEU A 169 -10.34 -5.98 -9.11
CA LEU A 169 -9.37 -4.92 -8.85
C LEU A 169 -8.82 -4.36 -10.18
N PRO A 170 -8.69 -3.02 -10.33
CA PRO A 170 -8.13 -2.40 -11.53
C PRO A 170 -6.72 -2.91 -11.86
N LYS A 171 -6.29 -2.87 -13.13
CA LYS A 171 -4.94 -3.36 -13.51
C LYS A 171 -3.84 -2.64 -12.73
N ALA A 172 -3.93 -1.33 -12.56
CA ALA A 172 -2.88 -0.59 -11.84
C ALA A 172 -2.82 -0.93 -10.34
N ILE A 173 -3.88 -1.46 -9.72
CA ILE A 173 -3.79 -2.05 -8.36
C ILE A 173 -3.19 -3.46 -8.42
N ARG A 174 -3.58 -4.25 -9.41
CA ARG A 174 -3.04 -5.61 -9.62
C ARG A 174 -1.53 -5.60 -9.90
N ALA A 175 -1.00 -4.55 -10.51
CA ALA A 175 0.42 -4.38 -10.80
C ALA A 175 1.31 -4.51 -9.55
N PHE A 176 0.85 -4.01 -8.40
CA PHE A 176 1.59 -4.10 -7.13
C PHE A 176 1.82 -5.55 -6.67
N ILE A 177 0.99 -6.51 -7.09
CA ILE A 177 1.06 -7.90 -6.62
C ILE A 177 2.30 -8.63 -7.15
N PRO A 178 2.57 -8.71 -8.46
CA PRO A 178 3.82 -9.30 -8.94
C PRO A 178 5.01 -8.35 -8.80
N GLU A 179 4.81 -7.04 -9.02
CA GLU A 179 5.93 -6.09 -9.12
C GLU A 179 6.58 -5.80 -7.77
N HIS A 180 5.90 -5.94 -6.63
CA HIS A 180 6.57 -5.72 -5.34
C HIS A 180 7.69 -6.75 -5.08
N GLN A 181 7.57 -7.97 -5.62
CA GLN A 181 8.63 -8.98 -5.56
C GLN A 181 9.58 -8.93 -6.77
N GLY A 182 9.11 -8.44 -7.92
CA GLY A 182 9.89 -8.43 -9.14
C GLY A 182 10.40 -9.82 -9.52
N THR A 183 11.69 -9.91 -9.83
CA THR A 183 12.39 -11.18 -10.11
C THR A 183 13.39 -11.54 -9.03
N MET A 184 13.15 -11.05 -7.81
CA MET A 184 14.04 -11.24 -6.68
C MET A 184 14.26 -12.72 -6.35
N LEU A 185 15.45 -13.03 -5.85
CA LEU A 185 15.79 -14.35 -5.36
C LEU A 185 15.16 -14.60 -3.99
N ILE A 186 14.47 -15.73 -3.83
CA ILE A 186 14.00 -16.25 -2.54
C ILE A 186 15.22 -16.87 -1.82
N ALA A 187 16.07 -15.98 -1.30
CA ALA A 187 17.46 -16.28 -0.93
C ALA A 187 17.59 -17.38 0.14
N TYR A 188 16.74 -17.35 1.18
CA TYR A 188 16.82 -18.31 2.29
C TYR A 188 16.76 -19.76 1.80
N PHE A 189 15.74 -20.09 1.00
CA PHE A 189 15.55 -21.45 0.48
C PHE A 189 16.56 -21.79 -0.63
N TYR A 190 17.03 -20.81 -1.41
CA TYR A 190 18.11 -21.03 -2.37
C TYR A 190 19.41 -21.48 -1.68
N TYR A 191 19.83 -20.79 -0.62
CA TYR A 191 21.03 -21.19 0.13
C TYR A 191 20.84 -22.50 0.88
N GLN A 192 19.64 -22.76 1.41
CA GLN A 192 19.31 -24.07 2.00
C GLN A 192 19.40 -25.20 0.96
N ALA A 193 18.91 -24.98 -0.26
CA ALA A 193 19.01 -25.93 -1.36
C ALA A 193 20.47 -26.16 -1.78
N LYS A 194 21.25 -25.08 -1.90
CA LYS A 194 22.68 -25.14 -2.23
C LYS A 194 23.47 -25.97 -1.21
N GLN A 195 23.26 -25.73 0.08
CA GLN A 195 23.93 -26.49 1.14
C GLN A 195 23.57 -27.98 1.13
N ARG A 196 22.33 -28.32 0.78
CA ARG A 196 21.89 -29.73 0.62
C ARG A 196 22.47 -30.37 -0.64
N ALA A 197 22.57 -29.60 -1.72
CA ALA A 197 23.18 -30.06 -2.97
C ALA A 197 24.68 -30.28 -2.84
N GLU A 198 25.40 -29.52 -2.01
CA GLU A 198 26.81 -29.79 -1.69
C GLU A 198 27.01 -31.18 -1.04
N LYS A 199 25.97 -31.72 -0.42
CA LYS A 199 25.94 -33.07 0.19
C LYS A 199 25.28 -34.14 -0.70
N GLY A 200 24.83 -33.77 -1.90
CA GLY A 200 24.08 -34.62 -2.82
C GLY A 200 24.41 -34.34 -4.29
N ALA A 201 23.56 -34.80 -5.21
CA ALA A 201 23.79 -34.68 -6.66
C ALA A 201 22.75 -33.79 -7.39
N ARG A 202 22.00 -32.93 -6.67
CA ARG A 202 20.95 -32.10 -7.29
C ARG A 202 21.50 -30.73 -7.68
N VAL A 203 21.48 -30.41 -8.97
CA VAL A 203 21.87 -29.09 -9.47
C VAL A 203 20.90 -28.02 -8.94
N VAL A 204 21.44 -26.95 -8.36
CA VAL A 204 20.67 -25.80 -7.86
C VAL A 204 20.93 -24.62 -8.78
N LYS A 205 19.89 -24.16 -9.47
CA LYS A 205 19.96 -22.96 -10.32
C LYS A 205 19.15 -21.84 -9.70
N GLU A 206 19.67 -20.61 -9.70
CA GLU A 206 18.97 -19.44 -9.14
C GLU A 206 17.59 -19.22 -9.75
N GLU A 207 17.44 -19.48 -11.06
CA GLU A 207 16.17 -19.34 -11.80
C GLU A 207 15.00 -20.11 -11.16
N MET A 208 15.27 -21.25 -10.50
CA MET A 208 14.25 -22.04 -9.82
C MET A 208 13.72 -21.37 -8.54
N PHE A 209 14.50 -20.44 -7.98
CA PHE A 209 14.28 -19.77 -6.70
C PHE A 209 13.95 -18.28 -6.85
N ARG A 210 13.81 -17.79 -8.09
CA ARG A 210 13.37 -16.41 -8.35
C ARG A 210 11.87 -16.33 -8.54
N TYR A 211 11.32 -15.16 -8.22
CA TYR A 211 9.97 -14.79 -8.62
C TYR A 211 9.89 -14.63 -10.15
N ALA A 212 8.70 -14.83 -10.71
CA ALA A 212 8.48 -14.77 -12.16
C ALA A 212 8.46 -13.33 -12.71
N GLY A 213 8.34 -12.31 -11.85
CA GLY A 213 8.16 -10.93 -12.27
C GLY A 213 6.75 -10.57 -12.74
N PRO A 214 6.60 -9.44 -13.46
CA PRO A 214 7.70 -8.55 -13.92
C PRO A 214 8.33 -7.74 -12.78
N ILE A 215 9.49 -7.15 -13.04
CA ILE A 215 10.07 -6.10 -12.17
C ILE A 215 9.18 -4.85 -12.17
N PRO A 216 9.26 -3.95 -11.17
CA PRO A 216 8.55 -2.68 -11.14
C PRO A 216 8.57 -1.91 -12.46
N GLN A 217 7.38 -1.62 -12.97
CA GLN A 217 7.16 -0.88 -14.22
C GLN A 217 6.78 0.60 -13.95
N SER A 218 6.71 1.01 -12.68
CA SER A 218 6.45 2.39 -12.28
C SER A 218 7.22 2.75 -11.01
N ARG A 219 7.34 4.07 -10.76
CA ARG A 219 7.95 4.57 -9.52
C ARG A 219 7.13 4.14 -8.31
N GLU A 220 5.80 4.09 -8.44
CA GLU A 220 4.88 3.69 -7.39
C GLU A 220 5.08 2.24 -6.96
N THR A 221 5.17 1.27 -7.89
CA THR A 221 5.39 -0.15 -7.52
C THR A 221 6.82 -0.38 -7.05
N ALA A 222 7.80 0.38 -7.56
CA ALA A 222 9.17 0.35 -7.07
C ALA A 222 9.30 0.84 -5.63
N ILE A 223 8.60 1.92 -5.25
CA ILE A 223 8.56 2.39 -3.86
C ILE A 223 8.01 1.29 -2.94
N VAL A 224 6.99 0.56 -3.36
CA VAL A 224 6.42 -0.54 -2.57
C VAL A 224 7.39 -1.72 -2.45
N MET A 225 8.10 -2.10 -3.52
CA MET A 225 9.18 -3.10 -3.43
C MET A 225 10.24 -2.70 -2.40
N LEU A 226 10.66 -1.42 -2.42
CA LEU A 226 11.65 -0.92 -1.48
C LEU A 226 11.12 -0.92 -0.05
N ALA A 227 9.87 -0.47 0.16
CA ALA A 227 9.23 -0.45 1.47
C ALA A 227 9.09 -1.85 2.06
N ASP A 228 8.56 -2.80 1.28
CA ASP A 228 8.42 -4.21 1.67
C ASP A 228 9.78 -4.83 2.05
N SER A 229 10.79 -4.64 1.20
CA SER A 229 12.15 -5.14 1.46
C SER A 229 12.79 -4.57 2.73
N CYS A 230 12.45 -3.33 3.11
CA CYS A 230 13.00 -2.66 4.27
C CYS A 230 12.20 -2.92 5.55
N GLU A 231 10.92 -3.24 5.46
CA GLU A 231 9.99 -3.42 6.59
C GLU A 231 10.56 -4.37 7.64
N ALA A 232 10.87 -5.61 7.24
CA ALA A 232 11.32 -6.64 8.16
C ALA A 232 12.65 -6.27 8.84
N ALA A 233 13.57 -5.65 8.08
CA ALA A 233 14.84 -5.19 8.63
C ALA A 233 14.64 -4.07 9.65
N LEU A 234 13.83 -3.06 9.32
CA LEU A 234 13.51 -1.94 10.20
C LEU A 234 12.78 -2.41 11.47
N ARG A 235 11.81 -3.32 11.36
CA ARG A 235 11.09 -3.89 12.50
C ARG A 235 11.99 -4.71 13.43
N SER A 236 13.08 -5.28 12.92
CA SER A 236 14.04 -6.05 13.72
C SER A 236 15.04 -5.20 14.51
N LEU A 237 15.19 -3.91 14.17
CA LEU A 237 16.13 -3.00 14.84
C LEU A 237 15.63 -2.63 16.24
N LYS A 238 16.38 -3.06 17.26
CA LYS A 238 16.15 -2.68 18.67
C LYS A 238 17.18 -1.65 19.09
N ASP A 239 16.74 -0.57 19.72
CA ASP A 239 17.60 0.51 20.24
C ASP A 239 18.63 1.04 19.22
N ALA A 240 18.30 0.99 17.92
CA ALA A 240 19.18 1.45 16.85
C ALA A 240 19.14 2.97 16.71
N THR A 241 20.26 3.57 16.31
CA THR A 241 20.31 5.00 15.97
C THR A 241 19.77 5.23 14.56
N HIS A 242 19.41 6.49 14.26
CA HIS A 242 19.08 6.94 12.91
C HIS A 242 20.10 6.45 11.87
N LYS A 243 21.40 6.60 12.18
CA LYS A 243 22.50 6.24 11.29
C LYS A 243 22.54 4.73 11.01
N ASP A 244 22.29 3.91 12.03
CA ASP A 244 22.29 2.45 11.89
C ASP A 244 21.15 1.99 10.99
N ALA A 245 19.94 2.52 11.22
CA ALA A 245 18.76 2.24 10.41
C ALA A 245 18.97 2.68 8.95
N LEU A 246 19.52 3.88 8.74
CA LEU A 246 19.81 4.42 7.42
C LEU A 246 20.83 3.59 6.65
N GLN A 247 21.90 3.13 7.31
CA GLN A 247 22.87 2.24 6.69
C GLN A 247 22.24 0.90 6.27
N MET A 248 21.37 0.34 7.10
CA MET A 248 20.64 -0.89 6.80
C MET A 248 19.73 -0.69 5.57
N VAL A 249 18.91 0.36 5.56
CA VAL A 249 18.01 0.69 4.45
C VAL A 249 18.80 0.91 3.15
N LYS A 250 19.85 1.74 3.19
CA LYS A 250 20.70 2.00 2.01
C LYS A 250 21.35 0.71 1.48
N LYS A 251 21.74 -0.22 2.35
CA LYS A 251 22.28 -1.53 1.95
C LYS A 251 21.24 -2.36 1.20
N ILE A 252 20.01 -2.44 1.73
CA ILE A 252 18.91 -3.19 1.11
C ILE A 252 18.56 -2.60 -0.26
N MET A 253 18.35 -1.28 -0.33
CA MET A 253 18.00 -0.61 -1.59
C MET A 253 19.13 -0.74 -2.63
N ARG A 254 20.40 -0.67 -2.21
CA ARG A 254 21.55 -0.91 -3.08
C ARG A 254 21.55 -2.32 -3.66
N ALA A 255 21.17 -3.33 -2.87
CA ALA A 255 21.05 -4.70 -3.36
C ALA A 255 19.97 -4.82 -4.45
N ARG A 256 18.81 -4.15 -4.29
CA ARG A 256 17.76 -4.08 -5.33
C ARG A 256 18.25 -3.42 -6.61
N TRP A 257 19.00 -2.33 -6.47
CA TRP A 257 19.62 -1.66 -7.62
C TRP A 257 20.62 -2.57 -8.36
N GLN A 258 21.47 -3.28 -7.62
CA GLN A 258 22.48 -4.17 -8.20
C GLN A 258 21.88 -5.42 -8.86
N ASP A 259 20.73 -5.90 -8.37
CA ASP A 259 19.96 -7.00 -8.98
C ASP A 259 19.05 -6.52 -10.13
N ASN A 260 19.25 -5.29 -10.63
CA ASN A 260 18.49 -4.67 -11.72
C ASN A 260 16.96 -4.65 -11.52
N GLN A 261 16.47 -4.72 -10.27
CA GLN A 261 15.04 -4.76 -9.99
C GLN A 261 14.31 -3.44 -10.29
N LEU A 262 15.05 -2.34 -10.47
CA LEU A 262 14.48 -1.00 -10.60
C LEU A 262 14.61 -0.40 -12.00
N VAL A 263 15.18 -1.15 -12.97
CA VAL A 263 15.57 -0.60 -14.27
C VAL A 263 14.39 -0.08 -15.09
N ASP A 264 13.22 -0.71 -15.00
CA ASP A 264 12.02 -0.33 -15.76
C ASP A 264 11.09 0.63 -14.98
N SER A 265 11.43 0.95 -13.73
CA SER A 265 10.53 1.71 -12.84
C SER A 265 10.54 3.22 -13.09
N GLY A 266 11.59 3.74 -13.74
CA GLY A 266 11.84 5.17 -13.85
C GLY A 266 12.34 5.83 -12.55
N LEU A 267 12.62 5.07 -11.50
CA LEU A 267 13.12 5.58 -10.22
C LEU A 267 14.63 5.82 -10.29
N THR A 268 15.08 6.99 -9.82
CA THR A 268 16.47 7.42 -9.88
C THR A 268 17.25 7.14 -8.59
N ARG A 269 18.58 7.09 -8.67
CA ARG A 269 19.44 6.95 -7.47
C ARG A 269 19.30 8.12 -6.48
N ALA A 270 19.00 9.30 -6.97
CA ALA A 270 18.75 10.47 -6.13
C ALA A 270 17.47 10.29 -5.33
N GLU A 271 16.36 9.90 -5.99
CA GLU A 271 15.09 9.57 -5.34
C GLU A 271 15.25 8.43 -4.33
N MET A 272 16.03 7.37 -4.62
CA MET A 272 16.32 6.31 -3.65
C MET A 272 16.95 6.83 -2.36
N SER A 273 17.87 7.80 -2.48
CA SER A 273 18.52 8.37 -1.30
C SER A 273 17.51 9.13 -0.44
N THR A 274 16.62 9.90 -1.06
CA THR A 274 15.51 10.57 -0.38
C THR A 274 14.56 9.57 0.27
N ILE A 275 14.15 8.51 -0.44
CA ILE A 275 13.27 7.47 0.09
C ILE A 275 13.90 6.78 1.30
N ALA A 276 15.22 6.51 1.28
CA ALA A 276 15.92 5.92 2.41
C ALA A 276 15.82 6.76 3.68
N GLU A 277 16.05 8.07 3.59
CA GLU A 277 15.91 8.98 4.74
C GLU A 277 14.46 9.00 5.27
N ILE A 278 13.49 9.05 4.36
CA ILE A 278 12.06 9.08 4.73
C ILE A 278 11.62 7.78 5.42
N PHE A 279 12.08 6.62 4.93
CA PHE A 279 11.76 5.34 5.58
C PHE A 279 12.30 5.27 7.01
N VAL A 280 13.50 5.81 7.25
CA VAL A 280 14.07 5.88 8.60
C VAL A 280 13.24 6.83 9.48
N GLN A 281 12.85 8.01 8.99
CA GLN A 281 12.01 8.94 9.74
C GLN A 281 10.65 8.33 10.14
N VAL A 282 10.00 7.62 9.22
CA VAL A 282 8.74 6.91 9.51
C VAL A 282 8.99 5.80 10.53
N TRP A 283 10.05 4.99 10.37
CA TRP A 283 10.40 3.96 11.35
C TRP A 283 10.66 4.55 12.75
N GLU A 284 11.36 5.68 12.83
CA GLU A 284 11.60 6.39 14.09
C GLU A 284 10.27 6.72 14.76
N GLN A 285 9.31 7.33 14.03
CA GLN A 285 7.97 7.65 14.57
C GLN A 285 7.25 6.45 15.17
N TYR A 286 7.38 5.27 14.57
CA TYR A 286 6.81 4.02 15.09
C TYR A 286 7.58 3.47 16.30
N ASN A 287 8.89 3.71 16.36
CA ASN A 287 9.79 3.16 17.39
C ASN A 287 10.09 4.14 18.55
N HIS A 288 9.52 5.36 18.55
CA HIS A 288 9.64 6.26 19.69
C HIS A 288 9.08 5.57 20.93
N LYS A 289 9.95 5.38 21.94
CA LYS A 289 9.56 4.83 23.24
C LYS A 289 8.42 5.68 23.78
N ARG A 290 7.19 5.13 23.78
CA ARG A 290 6.12 5.68 24.62
C ARG A 290 6.70 5.70 26.03
N ILE A 291 6.79 6.89 26.63
CA ILE A 291 7.26 7.04 28.02
C ILE A 291 6.46 6.05 28.85
N ALA A 292 7.14 5.06 29.42
CA ALA A 292 6.49 4.10 30.29
C ALA A 292 5.92 4.90 31.47
N TYR A 293 4.60 4.83 31.65
CA TYR A 293 3.98 5.44 32.83
C TYR A 293 4.70 4.90 34.07
N PRO A 294 5.11 5.79 35.00
CA PRO A 294 5.78 5.36 36.21
C PRO A 294 4.91 4.29 36.90
N LYS A 295 5.48 3.11 37.17
CA LYS A 295 4.75 2.03 37.87
C LYS A 295 4.12 2.52 39.20
N ALA A 296 4.67 3.58 39.79
CA ALA A 296 4.14 4.27 40.97
C ALA A 296 2.74 4.87 40.77
N ALA A 297 2.39 5.29 39.55
CA ALA A 297 1.06 5.84 39.23
C ALA A 297 -0.03 4.77 39.10
N MET A 298 0.35 3.48 39.07
CA MET A 298 -0.57 2.33 38.94
C MET A 298 -0.85 1.64 40.28
N ASN A 299 -0.33 2.14 41.40
CA ASN A 299 -0.50 1.53 42.72
C ASN A 299 -1.44 2.37 43.59
N PRO A 300 -2.74 2.03 43.71
CA PRO A 300 -3.71 2.78 44.51
C PRO A 300 -3.39 2.83 46.02
N ASN A 301 -2.43 2.01 46.48
CA ASN A 301 -2.01 1.97 47.88
C ASN A 301 -0.85 2.92 48.25
N GLN A 302 -0.27 3.67 47.31
CA GLN A 302 0.79 4.64 47.64
C GLN A 302 0.32 6.10 47.74
N VAL A 303 -0.96 6.39 47.48
CA VAL A 303 -1.51 7.76 47.58
C VAL A 303 -1.87 8.15 49.02
N LYS A 304 -1.81 7.23 50.00
CA LYS A 304 -2.22 7.50 51.40
C LYS A 304 -1.11 7.97 52.35
N THR A 305 0.14 8.04 51.94
CA THR A 305 1.26 8.33 52.87
C THR A 305 1.80 9.77 52.82
N VAL A 306 1.01 10.74 52.33
CA VAL A 306 1.42 12.16 52.30
C VAL A 306 0.55 13.06 53.21
N LYS A 307 -0.44 12.52 53.94
CA LYS A 307 -1.35 13.32 54.79
C LYS A 307 -1.14 13.26 56.30
N SER A 308 -0.04 12.69 56.82
CA SER A 308 0.16 12.58 58.28
C SER A 308 1.48 13.14 58.83
N VAL A 309 2.19 14.02 58.11
CA VAL A 309 3.43 14.66 58.62
C VAL A 309 3.28 16.18 58.80
N VAL A 310 2.03 16.69 58.82
CA VAL A 310 1.76 18.10 59.18
C VAL A 310 0.77 18.13 60.36
N SER A 311 1.17 17.56 61.49
CA SER A 311 0.56 17.83 62.80
C SER A 311 1.45 17.32 63.96
N SER A 312 2.69 17.78 64.03
CA SER A 312 3.50 17.73 65.26
C SER A 312 4.78 18.54 65.08
N ASN A 313 4.65 19.87 65.24
CA ASN A 313 5.57 20.80 65.90
C ASN A 313 5.02 22.21 65.74
#